data_AF-A0A926RCJ2-F1
#
_entry.id   AF-A0A926RCJ2-F1
#
_cell.length_a   1.000
_cell.length_b   1.000
_cell.length_c   1.000
_cell.angle_alpha   90.00
_cell.angle_beta   90.00
_cell.angle_gamma   90.00
#
_symmetry.space_group_name_H-M   'P 1'
#
loop_
_entity.id
_entity.type
_entity.pdbx_description
1 polymer ?
#
loop_
_entity_poly.entity_id
_entity_poly.type
_entity_poly.pdbx_seq_one_letter_code
_entity_poly.pdbx_strand_id
1 'polypeptide(L)'
;MASVVDICNSGLNLLGASTITQLTDDSKNARLCNQRYEPIRNRIFRSHAWNCLTKRVQLAADSAAPVVEYSNQYTLPSDCLRVLKIHTGSTDS
;
A
#
# COMPACT_ATOMS: atom_id res chain seq x y z
N MET A 1 1.39 3.87 -19.16
CA MET A 1 1.22 3.49 -17.75
C MET A 1 1.04 1.98 -17.72
N ALA A 2 1.93 1.23 -17.06
CA ALA A 2 1.77 -0.22 -17.00
C ALA A 2 0.60 -0.54 -16.06
N SER A 3 -0.38 -1.29 -16.54
CA SER A 3 -1.49 -1.77 -15.72
C SER A 3 -1.02 -2.89 -14.79
N VAL A 4 -1.79 -3.18 -13.75
CA VAL A 4 -1.51 -4.35 -12.88
C VAL A 4 -1.48 -5.63 -13.71
N VAL A 5 -2.37 -5.74 -14.71
CA VAL A 5 -2.43 -6.87 -15.64
C VAL A 5 -1.13 -6.99 -16.44
N ASP A 6 -0.57 -5.88 -16.93
CA ASP A 6 0.69 -5.90 -17.68
C ASP A 6 1.87 -6.40 -16.82
N ILE A 7 1.92 -6.00 -15.54
CA ILE A 7 2.95 -6.45 -14.59
C ILE A 7 2.80 -7.96 -14.34
N CYS A 8 1.57 -8.43 -14.13
CA CYS A 8 1.30 -9.85 -13.96
C CYS A 8 1.66 -10.65 -15.22
N ASN A 9 1.30 -10.16 -16.40
CA ASN A 9 1.63 -10.80 -17.67
C ASN A 9 3.13 -10.85 -17.94
N SER A 10 3.88 -9.81 -17.57
CA SER A 10 5.34 -9.84 -17.62
C SER A 10 5.92 -10.97 -16.78
N GLY A 11 5.42 -11.16 -15.55
CA GLY A 11 5.80 -12.28 -14.69
C GLY A 11 5.39 -13.65 -15.25
N LEU A 12 4.19 -13.77 -15.81
CA LEU A 12 3.70 -15.01 -16.42
C LEU A 12 4.54 -15.40 -17.65
N ASN A 13 4.93 -14.42 -18.48
CA ASN A 13 5.81 -14.64 -19.62
C ASN A 13 7.19 -15.18 -19.20
N LEU A 14 7.76 -14.68 -18.11
CA LEU A 14 9.02 -15.19 -17.56
C LEU A 14 8.92 -16.65 -17.09
N LEU A 15 7.73 -17.10 -16.68
CA LEU A 15 7.45 -18.47 -16.27
C LEU A 15 7.00 -19.37 -17.43
N GLY A 16 6.83 -18.84 -18.65
CA GLY A 16 6.27 -19.57 -19.79
C GLY A 16 4.78 -19.89 -19.67
N ALA A 17 4.05 -19.16 -18.82
CA ALA A 17 2.63 -19.36 -18.59
C ALA A 17 1.76 -18.50 -19.53
N SER A 18 0.51 -18.92 -19.72
CA SER A 18 -0.49 -18.16 -20.49
C SER A 18 -0.79 -16.81 -19.84
N THR A 19 -0.83 -15.76 -20.66
CA THR A 19 -1.22 -14.41 -20.22
C THR A 19 -2.71 -14.34 -19.88
N ILE A 20 -3.08 -13.30 -19.14
CA ILE A 20 -4.45 -13.01 -18.71
C ILE A 20 -4.89 -11.66 -19.29
N THR A 21 -6.18 -11.52 -19.58
CA THR A 21 -6.76 -10.24 -20.02
C THR A 21 -7.21 -9.39 -18.84
N GLN A 22 -7.68 -10.03 -17.76
CA GLN A 22 -8.14 -9.38 -16.54
C GLN A 22 -7.77 -10.20 -15.30
N LEU A 23 -7.64 -9.54 -14.14
CA LEU A 23 -7.39 -10.21 -12.85
C LEU A 23 -8.58 -11.00 -12.31
N THR A 24 -9.79 -10.68 -12.81
CA THR A 24 -11.06 -11.33 -12.44
C THR A 24 -11.41 -12.50 -13.34
N ASP A 25 -10.54 -12.84 -14.29
CA ASP A 25 -10.77 -13.94 -15.22
C ASP A 25 -10.78 -15.31 -14.51
N ASP A 26 -11.50 -16.29 -15.06
CA ASP A 26 -11.71 -17.60 -14.43
C ASP A 26 -10.51 -18.57 -14.60
N SER A 27 -9.37 -18.04 -15.05
CA SER A 27 -8.13 -18.80 -15.18
C SER A 27 -7.44 -18.97 -13.81
N LYS A 28 -6.73 -20.09 -13.65
CA LYS A 28 -5.90 -20.32 -12.45
C LYS A 28 -4.84 -19.22 -12.28
N ASN A 29 -4.25 -18.75 -13.38
CA ASN A 29 -3.23 -17.70 -13.38
C ASN A 29 -3.80 -16.37 -12.88
N ALA A 30 -4.98 -15.97 -13.36
CA ALA A 30 -5.63 -14.72 -12.93
C ALA A 30 -5.91 -14.72 -11.43
N ARG A 31 -6.49 -15.81 -10.90
CA ARG A 31 -6.72 -15.97 -9.44
C ARG A 31 -5.44 -15.84 -8.62
N LEU A 32 -4.36 -16.50 -9.04
CA LEU A 32 -3.08 -16.44 -8.35
C LEU A 32 -2.48 -15.03 -8.39
N CYS A 33 -2.49 -14.38 -9.54
CA CYS A 33 -2.03 -13.01 -9.71
C CYS A 33 -2.84 -12.05 -8.83
N ASN A 34 -4.17 -12.16 -8.83
CA ASN A 34 -5.06 -11.32 -8.03
C ASN A 34 -4.79 -11.49 -6.52
N GLN A 35 -4.64 -12.72 -6.04
CA GLN A 35 -4.38 -13.00 -4.62
C GLN A 35 -3.00 -12.52 -4.16
N ARG A 36 -1.98 -12.55 -5.04
CA ARG A 36 -0.58 -12.32 -4.64
C ARG A 36 -0.09 -10.90 -4.92
N TYR A 37 -0.64 -10.22 -5.91
CA TYR A 37 -0.10 -8.93 -6.35
C TYR A 37 -0.08 -7.89 -5.23
N GLU A 38 -1.21 -7.67 -4.56
CA GLU A 38 -1.33 -6.64 -3.52
C GLU A 38 -0.45 -6.91 -2.29
N PRO A 39 -0.44 -8.12 -1.69
CA PRO A 39 0.47 -8.43 -0.58
C PRO A 39 1.96 -8.24 -0.91
N ILE A 40 2.39 -8.64 -2.11
CA ILE A 40 3.78 -8.51 -2.55
C ILE A 40 4.15 -7.03 -2.76
N ARG A 41 3.27 -6.27 -3.42
CA ARG A 41 3.43 -4.82 -3.61
C ARG A 41 3.58 -4.12 -2.26
N ASN A 42 2.68 -4.41 -1.32
CA ASN A 42 2.68 -3.79 0.01
C ASN A 42 3.97 -4.17 0.79
N ARG A 43 4.48 -5.39 0.63
CA ARG A 43 5.76 -5.82 1.22
C ARG A 43 6.94 -5.02 0.69
N ILE A 44 7.01 -4.79 -0.61
CA ILE A 44 8.07 -3.98 -1.25
C ILE A 44 7.96 -2.52 -0.82
N PHE A 45 6.75 -1.98 -0.75
CA PHE A 45 6.53 -0.60 -0.34
C PHE A 45 6.95 -0.36 1.11
N ARG A 46 6.83 -1.38 1.98
CA ARG A 46 7.24 -1.32 3.38
C ARG A 46 8.73 -1.59 3.62
N SER A 47 9.44 -2.19 2.68
CA SER A 47 10.83 -2.64 2.89
C SER A 47 11.82 -1.48 3.05
N HIS A 48 11.54 -0.34 2.44
CA HIS A 48 12.38 0.85 2.50
C HIS A 48 11.52 2.12 2.49
N ALA A 49 12.06 3.23 3.00
CA ALA A 49 11.44 4.54 2.89
C ALA A 49 11.66 5.12 1.48
N TRP A 50 10.87 4.66 0.51
CA TRP A 50 10.93 5.13 -0.87
C TRP A 50 10.42 6.57 -0.97
N ASN A 51 11.22 7.46 -1.57
CA ASN A 51 10.83 8.87 -1.74
C ASN A 51 9.52 9.05 -2.51
N CYS A 52 9.29 8.24 -3.54
CA CYS A 52 8.07 8.29 -4.36
C CYS A 52 6.81 7.74 -3.67
N LEU A 53 6.96 7.04 -2.54
CA LEU A 53 5.85 6.47 -1.76
C LEU A 53 5.67 7.19 -0.42
N THR A 54 6.49 8.20 -0.14
CA THR A 54 6.42 8.97 1.09
C THR A 54 5.52 10.18 0.89
N LYS A 55 4.47 10.29 1.71
CA LYS A 55 3.56 11.45 1.74
C LYS A 55 3.58 12.07 3.13
N ARG A 56 3.45 13.40 3.20
CA ARG A 56 3.21 14.14 4.45
C ARG A 56 1.77 14.61 4.44
N VAL A 57 1.04 14.32 5.49
CA VAL A 57 -0.38 14.68 5.64
C VAL A 57 -0.58 15.25 7.03
N GLN A 58 -1.27 16.38 7.12
CA GLN A 58 -1.74 16.92 8.38
C GLN A 58 -3.09 16.26 8.71
N LEU A 59 -3.16 15.59 9.86
CA LEU A 59 -4.38 14.93 10.33
C LEU A 59 -5.09 15.83 11.34
N ALA A 60 -6.42 15.92 11.22
CA ALA A 60 -7.26 16.54 12.23
C ALA A 60 -7.46 15.57 13.40
N ALA A 61 -7.58 16.10 14.62
CA ALA A 61 -7.91 15.29 15.78
C ALA A 61 -9.35 14.78 15.66
N ASP A 62 -9.56 13.51 16.03
CA ASP A 62 -10.87 12.91 16.08
C ASP A 62 -11.69 13.52 17.22
N SER A 63 -13.02 13.61 17.05
CA SER A 63 -13.92 14.16 18.06
C SER A 63 -14.15 13.23 19.26
N ALA A 64 -13.88 11.93 19.07
CA ALA A 64 -13.98 10.94 20.13
C ALA A 64 -12.71 10.98 21.00
N ALA A 65 -12.91 10.90 22.33
CA ALA A 65 -11.79 10.77 23.24
C ALA A 65 -11.15 9.37 23.10
N PRO A 66 -9.81 9.27 23.10
CA PRO A 66 -9.12 7.98 23.10
C PRO A 66 -9.46 7.18 24.36
N VAL A 67 -9.48 5.87 24.22
CA VAL A 67 -9.92 4.96 25.29
C VAL A 67 -8.94 4.91 26.48
N VAL A 68 -7.64 5.13 26.24
CA VAL A 68 -6.58 5.00 27.27
C VAL A 68 -5.45 6.01 27.04
N GLU A 69 -4.97 6.62 28.13
CA GLU A 69 -3.69 7.35 28.35
C GLU A 69 -3.32 8.55 27.46
N TYR A 70 -3.90 8.70 26.27
CA TYR A 70 -3.57 9.79 25.35
C TYR A 70 -4.58 10.94 25.43
N SER A 71 -4.15 12.17 25.17
CA SER A 71 -5.05 13.34 25.17
C SER A 71 -5.83 13.50 23.87
N ASN A 72 -5.31 12.99 22.75
CA ASN A 72 -5.88 13.16 21.41
C ASN A 72 -5.79 11.84 20.62
N GLN A 73 -6.76 11.60 19.73
CA GLN A 73 -6.79 10.50 18.78
C GLN A 73 -6.76 11.05 17.34
N TYR A 74 -6.11 10.33 16.43
CA TYR A 74 -6.04 10.68 15.01
C TYR A 74 -6.25 9.43 14.15
N THR A 75 -7.18 9.51 13.20
CA THR A 75 -7.41 8.42 12.25
C THR A 75 -6.36 8.42 11.14
N LEU A 76 -5.70 7.28 10.94
CA LEU A 76 -4.72 7.12 9.87
C LEU A 76 -5.41 7.01 8.50
N PRO A 77 -4.80 7.54 7.41
CA PRO A 77 -5.30 7.34 6.06
C PRO A 77 -5.37 5.87 5.67
N SER A 78 -6.36 5.50 4.86
CA SER A 78 -6.58 4.11 4.41
C SER A 78 -5.46 3.55 3.53
N ASP A 79 -4.67 4.41 2.87
CA ASP A 79 -3.49 4.04 2.07
C ASP A 79 -2.19 3.97 2.90
N CYS A 80 -2.25 4.18 4.22
CA CYS A 80 -1.08 4.21 5.09
C CYS A 80 -0.58 2.79 5.40
N LEU A 81 0.56 2.42 4.80
CA LEU A 81 1.23 1.14 5.06
C LEU A 81 2.15 1.17 6.30
N ARG A 82 2.76 2.33 6.59
CA ARG A 82 3.72 2.52 7.68
C ARG A 82 3.87 4.01 7.99
N VAL A 83 3.80 4.36 9.27
CA VAL A 83 4.20 5.69 9.76
C VAL A 83 5.72 5.76 9.88
N LEU A 84 6.33 6.77 9.26
CA LEU A 84 7.78 6.96 9.28
C LEU A 84 8.22 7.98 10.34
N LYS A 85 7.57 9.14 10.39
CA LYS A 85 7.86 10.23 11.33
C LYS A 85 6.57 10.94 11.70
N ILE A 86 6.52 11.44 12.92
CA ILE A 86 5.43 12.28 13.44
C ILE A 86 6.03 13.66 13.71
N HIS A 87 5.32 14.71 13.28
CA HIS A 87 5.74 16.10 13.47
C HIS A 87 4.70 16.83 14.32
N THR A 88 5.11 17.38 15.46
CA THR A 88 4.23 18.04 16.45
C THR A 88 4.26 19.57 16.37
N GLY A 89 4.81 20.14 15.29
CA GLY A 89 4.77 21.59 15.03
C GLY A 89 5.97 22.39 15.55
N SER A 90 6.83 21.84 16.40
CA SER A 90 8.17 22.39 16.66
C SER A 90 9.16 21.72 15.71
N THR A 91 9.56 22.43 14.66
CA THR A 91 10.66 22.00 13.80
C THR A 91 11.96 22.12 14.59
N ASP A 92 12.34 21.06 15.31
CA ASP A 92 13.75 20.92 15.68
C ASP A 92 14.48 20.33 14.47
N SER A 93 15.59 20.98 14.13
CA SER A 93 16.38 20.74 12.92
C SER A 93 17.06 19.37 12.93
#